data_AF-A0A9P1D3V0-F1
#
_entry.id   AF-A0A9P1D3V0-F1
#
_cell.length_a   1.000
_cell.length_b   1.000
_cell.length_c   1.000
_cell.angle_alpha   90.00
_cell.angle_beta   90.00
_cell.angle_gamma   90.00
#
_symmetry.space_group_name_H-M   'P 1'
#
loop_
_entity.id
_entity.type
_entity.pdbx_description
1 polymer ?
#
loop_
_entity_poly.entity_id
_entity_poly.type
_entity_poly.pdbx_seq_one_letter_code
_entity_poly.pdbx_strand_id
1 'polypeptide(L)'
;MPGPGRGKREELWTWDICTIATEADIPGTVVIDEESLRSENYLSRGDFSFEIGARTNGRHILFFEFKILDENLEVVQEFKTEVSPEESLRLRKSKNKTIRGSFEKLQPGEKYCIQVRVINAVGPSFWAEPGPFARMPPDVPQVPAPLNSELTSLAFIEVKWKPTVESGAEIEKYQIRMALRAEPLEEEWIVIDEDDLKKNTKIQGEGTKLTSKDKGSYAYRIHGLEDGSMYYFTIRAANCIGWSGWSEVSRFMTKNSKPSKLEELTASCTARELTLSWTPPESNGVEFLRFDLIGGPNRSLVRWCQAALQRRWGKSPLKP
;
A
#
# COMPACT_ATOMS: atom_id res chain seq x y z
N MET A 1 75.81 -40.58 24.17
CA MET A 1 74.78 -40.27 25.19
C MET A 1 75.18 -38.94 25.80
N PRO A 2 74.33 -37.89 25.76
CA PRO A 2 72.88 -37.87 26.01
C PRO A 2 72.03 -37.72 24.74
N GLY A 3 70.75 -38.05 24.85
CA GLY A 3 69.81 -38.23 23.73
C GLY A 3 69.25 -36.93 23.12
N PRO A 4 68.65 -37.02 21.92
CA PRO A 4 68.20 -35.86 21.16
C PRO A 4 66.92 -35.26 21.75
N GLY A 5 66.82 -33.94 21.65
CA GLY A 5 65.83 -33.10 22.31
C GLY A 5 64.38 -33.49 22.06
N ARG A 6 63.58 -33.49 23.13
CA ARG A 6 62.12 -33.38 23.02
C ARG A 6 61.79 -31.93 22.67
N GLY A 7 61.90 -31.61 21.38
CA GLY A 7 61.18 -30.48 20.81
C GLY A 7 59.70 -30.67 21.09
N LYS A 8 59.03 -29.60 21.54
CA LYS A 8 57.58 -29.50 21.62
C LYS A 8 56.99 -30.10 20.33
N ARG A 9 56.14 -31.13 20.44
CA ARG A 9 55.22 -31.47 19.36
C ARG A 9 54.22 -30.31 19.30
N GLU A 10 54.60 -29.28 18.56
CA GLU A 10 53.65 -28.32 18.02
C GLU A 10 52.62 -29.13 17.23
N GLU A 11 51.36 -28.89 17.54
CA GLU A 11 50.20 -29.35 16.79
C GLU A 11 50.33 -28.78 15.37
N LEU A 12 51.01 -29.52 14.50
CA LEU A 12 51.06 -29.24 13.08
C LEU A 12 49.68 -29.57 12.51
N TRP A 13 48.82 -28.55 12.52
CA TRP A 13 47.67 -28.40 11.64
C TRP A 13 48.17 -28.54 10.20
N THR A 14 48.13 -29.75 9.65
CA THR A 14 48.39 -29.97 8.21
C THR A 14 47.14 -29.62 7.44
N TRP A 15 47.14 -28.42 6.90
CA TRP A 15 46.15 -27.78 6.02
C TRP A 15 46.11 -28.38 4.59
N ASP A 16 46.38 -29.67 4.41
CA ASP A 16 46.50 -30.27 3.08
C ASP A 16 45.57 -31.47 2.93
N ILE A 17 44.40 -31.22 2.32
CA ILE A 17 44.12 -31.60 0.93
C ILE A 17 42.98 -30.67 0.48
N CYS A 18 43.36 -29.55 -0.15
CA CYS A 18 42.46 -28.71 -0.92
C CYS A 18 42.02 -29.48 -2.18
N THR A 19 40.98 -30.29 -2.06
CA THR A 19 40.24 -30.83 -3.21
C THR A 19 38.95 -30.05 -3.36
N ILE A 20 38.64 -29.64 -4.60
CA ILE A 20 37.35 -29.04 -5.00
C ILE A 20 36.23 -29.85 -4.33
N ALA A 21 35.23 -29.17 -3.77
CA ALA A 21 34.06 -29.85 -3.22
C ALA A 21 33.46 -30.77 -4.30
N THR A 22 33.60 -32.07 -4.11
CA THR A 22 33.08 -33.09 -5.03
C THR A 22 31.62 -33.39 -4.69
N GLU A 23 30.95 -34.20 -5.51
CA GLU A 23 29.59 -34.69 -5.23
C GLU A 23 29.50 -35.41 -3.86
N ALA A 24 30.62 -35.94 -3.35
CA ALA A 24 30.75 -36.55 -2.03
C ALA A 24 30.87 -35.53 -0.87
N ASP A 25 31.05 -34.24 -1.16
CA ASP A 25 31.07 -33.12 -0.19
C ASP A 25 29.74 -32.39 -0.10
N ILE A 26 28.76 -32.79 -0.92
CA ILE A 26 27.36 -32.45 -0.71
C ILE A 26 27.03 -33.05 0.68
N PRO A 27 26.61 -32.23 1.67
CA PRO A 27 26.09 -32.80 2.91
C PRO A 27 25.03 -33.84 2.51
N GLY A 28 25.04 -35.03 3.14
CA GLY A 28 23.97 -35.99 2.93
C GLY A 28 22.62 -35.28 3.01
N THR A 29 21.63 -35.77 2.23
CA THR A 29 20.34 -35.12 1.95
C THR A 29 20.00 -34.04 2.97
N VAL A 30 20.21 -32.77 2.61
CA VAL A 30 19.77 -31.66 3.45
C VAL A 30 18.25 -31.74 3.41
N VAL A 31 17.66 -32.27 4.48
CA VAL A 31 16.22 -32.41 4.60
C VAL A 31 15.75 -31.13 5.24
N ILE A 32 15.16 -30.25 4.43
CA ILE A 32 14.40 -29.13 4.98
C ILE A 32 13.27 -29.74 5.80
N ASP A 33 13.15 -29.32 7.05
CA ASP A 33 12.07 -29.80 7.90
C ASP A 33 10.75 -29.34 7.29
N GLU A 34 10.01 -30.31 6.73
CA GLU A 34 8.72 -30.06 6.09
C GLU A 34 7.73 -29.42 7.06
N GLU A 35 7.88 -29.64 8.38
CA GLU A 35 7.01 -29.04 9.39
C GLU A 35 7.25 -27.53 9.51
N SER A 36 8.50 -27.08 9.40
CA SER A 36 8.84 -25.65 9.37
C SER A 36 8.31 -24.93 8.11
N LEU A 37 8.24 -25.64 6.99
CA LEU A 37 7.65 -25.14 5.73
C LEU A 37 6.12 -25.20 5.72
N ARG A 38 5.49 -25.90 6.66
CA ARG A 38 4.02 -26.00 6.77
C ARG A 38 3.45 -25.19 7.92
N SER A 39 4.28 -24.79 8.88
CA SER A 39 3.81 -24.06 10.05
C SER A 39 3.59 -22.58 9.75
N GLU A 40 2.34 -22.13 9.89
CA GLU A 40 1.92 -20.72 9.76
C GLU A 40 2.75 -19.76 10.62
N ASN A 41 3.11 -20.17 11.85
CA ASN A 41 3.91 -19.34 12.77
C ASN A 41 5.36 -19.13 12.31
N TYR A 42 5.93 -20.09 11.59
CA TYR A 42 7.30 -20.04 11.11
C TYR A 42 7.36 -19.17 9.85
N LEU A 43 6.48 -19.46 8.89
CA LEU A 43 6.38 -18.70 7.65
C LEU A 43 5.98 -17.23 7.87
N SER A 44 5.11 -16.91 8.83
CA SER A 44 4.73 -15.51 9.11
C SER A 44 5.89 -14.62 9.54
N ARG A 45 6.91 -15.19 10.18
CA ARG A 45 8.14 -14.47 10.57
C ARG A 45 9.26 -14.62 9.55
N GLY A 46 9.03 -15.39 8.50
CA GLY A 46 10.06 -15.85 7.58
C GLY A 46 11.13 -16.73 8.24
N ASP A 47 10.85 -17.24 9.43
CA ASP A 47 11.73 -18.14 10.16
C ASP A 47 11.49 -19.56 9.67
N PHE A 48 12.54 -20.28 9.32
CA PHE A 48 12.44 -21.69 8.99
C PHE A 48 13.63 -22.46 9.57
N SER A 49 13.46 -23.78 9.67
CA SER A 49 14.46 -24.64 10.28
C SER A 49 14.72 -25.82 9.37
N PHE A 50 15.97 -26.22 9.19
CA PHE A 50 16.29 -27.34 8.30
C PHE A 50 17.29 -28.27 8.96
N GLU A 51 17.13 -29.57 8.72
CA GLU A 51 18.02 -30.59 9.23
C GLU A 51 19.09 -30.94 8.20
N ILE A 52 20.34 -30.93 8.64
CA ILE A 52 21.44 -31.38 7.80
C ILE A 52 21.79 -32.82 8.19
N GLY A 53 21.50 -33.76 7.29
CA GLY A 53 21.78 -35.18 7.48
C GLY A 53 23.25 -35.54 7.24
N ALA A 54 23.92 -36.00 8.31
CA ALA A 54 25.14 -36.83 8.35
C ALA A 54 26.44 -36.42 7.59
N ARG A 55 27.53 -36.39 8.37
CA ARG A 55 28.97 -36.29 8.01
C ARG A 55 29.24 -35.38 6.82
N THR A 56 29.46 -34.10 7.09
CA THR A 56 30.20 -33.19 6.20
C THR A 56 31.68 -33.60 6.07
N ASN A 57 31.99 -34.89 5.93
CA ASN A 57 33.35 -35.46 5.87
C ASN A 57 34.38 -34.90 6.88
N GLY A 58 33.93 -34.30 7.99
CA GLY A 58 34.79 -33.58 8.94
C GLY A 58 35.33 -32.22 8.46
N ARG A 59 34.81 -31.62 7.37
CA ARG A 59 35.26 -30.36 6.77
C ARG A 59 34.60 -29.12 7.40
N HIS A 60 35.30 -27.97 7.37
CA HIS A 60 34.86 -26.73 8.04
C HIS A 60 33.85 -26.07 7.13
N ILE A 61 32.60 -26.02 7.59
CA ILE A 61 31.58 -25.20 6.96
C ILE A 61 31.84 -23.77 7.41
N LEU A 62 31.92 -22.86 6.44
CA LEU A 62 32.13 -21.44 6.66
C LEU A 62 30.84 -20.67 6.44
N PHE A 63 30.08 -21.02 5.39
CA PHE A 63 28.83 -20.33 5.07
C PHE A 63 27.73 -21.31 4.60
N PHE A 64 26.49 -20.94 4.84
CA PHE A 64 25.34 -21.44 4.07
C PHE A 64 24.86 -20.36 3.13
N GLU A 65 24.46 -20.77 1.94
CA GLU A 65 23.82 -19.90 0.97
C GLU A 65 22.46 -20.48 0.59
N PHE A 66 21.44 -19.63 0.58
CA PHE A 66 20.05 -19.97 0.38
C PHE A 66 19.50 -19.16 -0.80
N LYS A 67 18.60 -19.80 -1.55
CA LYS A 67 17.78 -19.19 -2.58
C LYS A 67 16.33 -19.42 -2.24
N ILE A 68 15.55 -18.35 -2.29
CA ILE A 68 14.10 -18.41 -2.26
C ILE A 68 13.64 -18.34 -3.70
N LEU A 69 12.86 -19.33 -4.10
CA LEU A 69 12.36 -19.51 -5.44
C LEU A 69 10.85 -19.31 -5.42
N ASP A 70 10.30 -18.63 -6.42
CA ASP A 70 8.85 -18.55 -6.61
C ASP A 70 8.29 -19.86 -7.19
N GLU A 71 6.97 -19.89 -7.44
CA GLU A 71 6.31 -21.04 -8.07
C GLU A 71 6.84 -21.42 -9.46
N ASN A 72 7.50 -20.50 -10.15
CA ASN A 72 8.14 -20.69 -11.45
C ASN A 72 9.61 -21.12 -11.34
N LEU A 73 10.12 -21.29 -10.12
CA LEU A 73 11.53 -21.56 -9.81
C LEU A 73 12.47 -20.40 -10.19
N GLU A 74 11.95 -19.17 -10.27
CA GLU A 74 12.77 -17.96 -10.40
C GLU A 74 13.26 -17.51 -9.04
N VAL A 75 14.51 -17.05 -8.98
CA VAL A 75 15.14 -16.61 -7.73
C VAL A 75 14.56 -15.26 -7.31
N VAL A 76 13.86 -15.26 -6.18
CA VAL A 76 13.26 -14.07 -5.54
C VAL A 76 14.24 -13.40 -4.59
N GLN A 77 14.96 -14.20 -3.80
CA GLN A 77 15.91 -13.70 -2.81
C GLN A 77 17.07 -14.68 -2.61
N GLU A 78 18.25 -14.14 -2.33
CA GLU A 78 19.43 -14.91 -1.93
C GLU A 78 19.88 -14.47 -0.55
N PHE A 79 20.27 -15.43 0.29
CA PHE A 79 20.76 -15.17 1.64
C PHE A 79 22.04 -15.96 1.90
N LYS A 80 23.01 -15.35 2.57
CA LYS A 80 24.25 -16.01 2.97
C LYS A 80 24.48 -15.77 4.46
N THR A 81 24.64 -16.86 5.20
CA THR A 81 24.93 -16.81 6.64
C THR A 81 26.29 -17.41 6.93
N GLU A 82 27.04 -16.78 7.84
CA GLU A 82 28.31 -17.28 8.34
C GLU A 82 28.07 -18.27 9.48
N VAL A 83 28.85 -19.34 9.49
CA VAL A 83 28.78 -20.39 10.49
C VAL A 83 29.95 -20.23 11.43
N SER A 84 29.66 -20.00 12.71
CA SER A 84 30.73 -19.86 13.70
C SER A 84 31.57 -21.15 13.79
N PRO A 85 32.86 -21.08 14.15
CA PRO A 85 33.70 -22.28 14.29
C PRO A 85 33.14 -23.31 15.27
N GLU A 86 32.48 -22.85 16.34
CA GLU A 86 31.80 -23.72 17.30
C GLU A 86 30.60 -24.45 16.68
N GLU A 87 29.77 -23.74 15.91
CA GLU A 87 28.65 -24.34 15.17
C GLU A 87 29.14 -25.28 14.08
N SER A 88 30.18 -24.91 13.35
CA SER A 88 30.84 -25.76 12.34
C SER A 88 31.32 -27.07 12.98
N LEU A 89 31.95 -27.00 14.16
CA LEU A 89 32.37 -28.17 14.93
C LEU A 89 31.18 -28.98 15.46
N ARG A 90 30.12 -28.30 15.90
CA ARG A 90 28.86 -28.91 16.35
C ARG A 90 28.20 -29.68 15.20
N LEU A 91 28.13 -29.13 14.00
CA LEU A 91 27.51 -29.73 12.81
C LEU A 91 28.25 -30.99 12.35
N ARG A 92 29.58 -31.02 12.48
CA ARG A 92 30.39 -32.21 12.15
C ARG A 92 30.15 -33.42 13.07
N LYS A 93 29.79 -33.18 14.34
CA LYS A 93 29.73 -34.21 15.39
C LYS A 93 28.36 -34.89 15.54
N SER A 94 27.29 -34.31 15.01
CA SER A 94 25.92 -34.81 15.17
C SER A 94 25.28 -35.13 13.83
N LYS A 95 24.41 -36.14 13.78
CA LYS A 95 23.73 -36.56 12.55
C LYS A 95 22.46 -35.77 12.25
N ASN A 96 21.79 -35.23 13.28
CA ASN A 96 20.56 -34.44 13.14
C ASN A 96 20.78 -33.10 13.86
N LYS A 97 21.05 -32.04 13.11
CA LYS A 97 21.11 -30.68 13.67
C LYS A 97 20.33 -29.74 12.78
N THR A 98 19.51 -28.95 13.45
CA THR A 98 18.65 -27.96 12.82
C THR A 98 19.36 -26.61 12.81
N ILE A 99 19.53 -26.03 11.63
CA ILE A 99 19.93 -24.62 11.50
C ILE A 99 18.69 -23.82 11.19
N ARG A 100 18.58 -22.63 11.78
CA ARG A 100 17.48 -21.71 11.53
C ARG A 100 17.96 -20.59 10.62
N GLY A 101 17.18 -20.30 9.59
CA GLY A 101 17.33 -19.14 8.73
C GLY A 101 16.08 -18.28 8.83
N SER A 102 16.24 -16.97 8.67
CA SER A 102 15.14 -16.02 8.60
C SER A 102 15.24 -15.23 7.30
N PHE A 103 14.11 -15.03 6.62
CA PHE A 103 13.99 -14.16 5.46
C PHE A 103 12.96 -13.07 5.71
N GLU A 104 13.10 -11.95 5.01
CA GLU A 104 12.21 -10.80 5.16
C GLU A 104 11.69 -10.35 3.80
N LYS A 105 10.53 -9.71 3.82
CA LYS A 105 9.92 -9.02 2.66
C LYS A 105 9.48 -9.94 1.52
N LEU A 106 9.08 -11.18 1.83
CA LEU A 106 8.34 -12.01 0.87
C LEU A 106 6.89 -11.53 0.74
N GLN A 107 6.26 -11.81 -0.41
CA GLN A 107 4.87 -11.45 -0.63
C GLN A 107 3.94 -12.39 0.17
N PRO A 108 3.03 -11.85 0.99
CA PRO A 108 2.04 -12.65 1.70
C PRO A 108 1.15 -13.43 0.73
N GLY A 109 0.74 -14.63 1.12
CA GLY A 109 -0.09 -15.49 0.28
C GLY A 109 0.59 -16.18 -0.89
N GLU A 110 1.79 -15.77 -1.28
CA GLU A 110 2.52 -16.38 -2.41
C GLU A 110 3.17 -17.69 -2.00
N LYS A 111 3.42 -18.55 -3.01
CA LYS A 111 4.13 -19.81 -2.80
C LYS A 111 5.61 -19.63 -3.07
N TYR A 112 6.43 -20.09 -2.13
CA TYR A 112 7.87 -20.12 -2.29
C TYR A 112 8.42 -21.50 -1.94
N CYS A 113 9.50 -21.89 -2.59
CA CYS A 113 10.34 -22.99 -2.15
C CYS A 113 11.76 -22.49 -1.92
N ILE A 114 12.56 -23.30 -1.22
CA ILE A 114 13.90 -22.91 -0.80
C ILE A 114 14.90 -23.91 -1.36
N GLN A 115 16.02 -23.39 -1.81
CA GLN A 115 17.18 -24.15 -2.26
C GLN A 115 18.41 -23.72 -1.45
N VAL A 116 19.29 -24.65 -1.10
CA VAL A 116 20.45 -24.38 -0.22
C VAL A 116 21.72 -25.01 -0.76
N ARG A 117 22.85 -24.37 -0.49
CA ARG A 117 24.19 -24.95 -0.67
C ARG A 117 25.12 -24.55 0.48
N VAL A 118 26.21 -25.31 0.64
CA VAL A 118 27.23 -25.05 1.67
C VAL A 118 28.51 -24.52 1.04
N ILE A 119 29.25 -23.69 1.77
CA ILE A 119 30.55 -23.16 1.34
C ILE A 119 31.59 -23.50 2.40
N ASN A 120 32.67 -24.14 1.97
CA ASN A 120 33.85 -24.42 2.78
C ASN A 120 35.05 -23.57 2.31
N ALA A 121 36.22 -23.81 2.89
CA ALA A 121 37.45 -23.09 2.53
C ALA A 121 37.91 -23.30 1.08
N VAL A 122 37.42 -24.35 0.40
CA VAL A 122 37.77 -24.66 -1.00
C VAL A 122 36.76 -24.05 -1.97
N GLY A 123 35.48 -23.99 -1.61
CA GLY A 123 34.45 -23.41 -2.47
C GLY A 123 33.02 -23.84 -2.12
N PRO A 124 32.05 -23.43 -2.96
CA PRO A 124 30.65 -23.81 -2.81
C PRO A 124 30.41 -25.26 -3.25
N SER A 125 29.46 -25.94 -2.60
CA SER A 125 28.87 -27.18 -3.08
C SER A 125 27.91 -26.93 -4.24
N PHE A 126 27.45 -28.01 -4.87
CA PHE A 126 26.24 -27.97 -5.69
C PHE A 126 25.04 -27.55 -4.84
N TRP A 127 24.03 -26.99 -5.52
CA TRP A 127 22.75 -26.70 -4.91
C TRP A 127 22.01 -28.01 -4.62
N ALA A 128 21.35 -28.08 -3.46
CA ALA A 128 20.39 -29.13 -3.18
C ALA A 128 19.18 -29.04 -4.12
N GLU A 129 18.39 -30.11 -4.23
CA GLU A 129 17.08 -30.04 -4.87
C GLU A 129 16.18 -29.02 -4.16
N PRO A 130 15.34 -28.26 -4.88
CA PRO A 130 14.37 -27.35 -4.27
C PRO A 130 13.47 -28.09 -3.28
N GLY A 131 13.23 -27.47 -2.12
CA GLY A 131 12.28 -27.97 -1.13
C GLY A 131 10.82 -27.95 -1.61
N PRO A 132 9.88 -28.46 -0.81
CA PRO A 132 8.46 -28.34 -1.14
C PRO A 132 8.02 -26.87 -1.09
N PHE A 133 7.01 -26.54 -1.90
CA PHE A 133 6.40 -25.22 -1.88
C PHE A 133 5.62 -24.99 -0.60
N ALA A 134 5.92 -23.88 0.06
CA ALA A 134 5.20 -23.34 1.21
C ALA A 134 4.43 -22.09 0.78
N ARG A 135 3.17 -21.95 1.20
CA ARG A 135 2.40 -20.72 0.99
C ARG A 135 2.62 -19.79 2.18
N MET A 136 3.07 -18.57 1.93
CA MET A 136 3.19 -17.56 2.97
C MET A 136 1.82 -17.26 3.58
N PRO A 137 1.74 -17.02 4.90
CA PRO A 137 0.50 -16.60 5.54
C PRO A 137 -0.08 -15.37 4.85
N PRO A 138 -1.43 -15.26 4.79
CA PRO A 138 -2.06 -14.07 4.28
C PRO A 138 -1.77 -12.87 5.19
N ASP A 139 -1.78 -11.69 4.61
CA ASP A 139 -1.69 -10.41 5.33
C ASP A 139 -2.89 -9.52 4.96
N VAL A 140 -3.00 -8.35 5.59
CA VAL A 140 -3.97 -7.34 5.19
C VAL A 140 -3.76 -6.95 3.71
N PRO A 141 -4.81 -6.51 3.00
CA PRO A 141 -4.68 -6.11 1.60
C PRO A 141 -3.71 -4.95 1.46
N GLN A 142 -3.07 -4.83 0.30
CA GLN A 142 -2.25 -3.66 0.02
C GLN A 142 -3.12 -2.39 0.01
N VAL A 143 -2.55 -1.26 0.46
CA VAL A 143 -3.23 0.04 0.43
C VAL A 143 -3.73 0.33 -0.99
N PRO A 144 -5.05 0.57 -1.19
CA PRO A 144 -5.57 0.87 -2.52
C PRO A 144 -4.97 2.15 -3.09
N ALA A 145 -4.87 2.21 -4.43
CA ALA A 145 -4.51 3.43 -5.13
C ALA A 145 -5.51 4.56 -4.83
N PRO A 146 -5.08 5.84 -4.87
CA PRO A 146 -5.99 6.97 -4.70
C PRO A 146 -7.15 6.90 -5.69
N LEU A 147 -8.34 7.27 -5.23
CA LEU A 147 -9.54 7.34 -6.06
C LEU A 147 -9.30 8.24 -7.27
N ASN A 148 -9.95 7.93 -8.38
CA ASN A 148 -10.07 8.82 -9.53
C ASN A 148 -11.55 9.23 -9.73
N SER A 149 -11.77 10.29 -10.50
CA SER A 149 -13.12 10.73 -10.88
C SER A 149 -13.06 11.34 -12.26
N GLU A 150 -13.95 10.88 -13.14
CA GLU A 150 -14.13 11.42 -14.50
C GLU A 150 -15.49 12.09 -14.67
N LEU A 151 -16.40 11.92 -13.71
CA LEU A 151 -17.77 12.41 -13.77
C LEU A 151 -18.15 13.13 -12.48
N THR A 152 -18.23 14.46 -12.57
CA THR A 152 -18.77 15.31 -11.51
C THR A 152 -20.05 16.01 -11.97
N SER A 153 -20.91 16.29 -11.02
CA SER A 153 -22.19 17.00 -11.19
C SER A 153 -22.30 18.12 -10.17
N LEU A 154 -23.43 18.84 -10.18
CA LEU A 154 -23.74 19.85 -9.18
C LEU A 154 -23.97 19.24 -7.79
N ALA A 155 -24.46 18.00 -7.72
CA ALA A 155 -24.88 17.36 -6.46
C ALA A 155 -24.27 15.98 -6.20
N PHE A 156 -23.36 15.52 -7.08
CA PHE A 156 -22.69 14.24 -6.90
C PHE A 156 -21.30 14.21 -7.53
N ILE A 157 -20.44 13.34 -6.99
CA ILE A 157 -19.11 13.00 -7.53
C ILE A 157 -19.07 11.48 -7.72
N GLU A 158 -18.70 11.02 -8.91
CA GLU A 158 -18.43 9.61 -9.18
C GLU A 158 -16.97 9.29 -8.88
N VAL A 159 -16.73 8.48 -7.85
CA VAL A 159 -15.39 7.97 -7.54
C VAL A 159 -15.21 6.60 -8.16
N LYS A 160 -14.05 6.35 -8.76
CA LYS A 160 -13.68 5.05 -9.30
C LYS A 160 -12.33 4.58 -8.74
N TRP A 161 -12.20 3.28 -8.58
CA TRP A 161 -10.98 2.62 -8.09
C TRP A 161 -10.84 1.24 -8.71
N LYS A 162 -9.65 0.66 -8.60
CA LYS A 162 -9.38 -0.72 -9.00
C LYS A 162 -9.25 -1.62 -7.78
N PRO A 163 -9.52 -2.93 -7.93
CA PRO A 163 -9.14 -3.89 -6.91
C PRO A 163 -7.66 -3.74 -6.54
N THR A 164 -7.36 -3.80 -5.23
CA THR A 164 -5.98 -3.81 -4.73
C THR A 164 -5.44 -5.25 -4.66
N VAL A 165 -4.15 -5.41 -4.35
CA VAL A 165 -3.54 -6.73 -4.18
C VAL A 165 -4.06 -7.38 -2.90
N GLU A 166 -4.53 -8.62 -3.00
CA GLU A 166 -5.24 -9.35 -1.95
C GLU A 166 -4.32 -9.92 -0.84
N SER A 167 -3.00 -9.93 -1.06
CA SER A 167 -2.01 -10.41 -0.07
C SER A 167 -2.33 -11.81 0.50
N GLY A 168 -2.86 -12.71 -0.35
CA GLY A 168 -3.18 -14.10 0.03
C GLY A 168 -4.58 -14.36 0.56
N ALA A 169 -5.41 -13.34 0.76
CA ALA A 169 -6.80 -13.50 1.17
C ALA A 169 -7.73 -12.53 0.42
N GLU A 170 -8.82 -13.05 -0.12
CA GLU A 170 -9.77 -12.30 -0.95
C GLU A 170 -10.26 -11.02 -0.24
N ILE A 171 -10.38 -9.94 -1.01
CA ILE A 171 -10.89 -8.67 -0.47
C ILE A 171 -12.40 -8.78 -0.27
N GLU A 172 -12.84 -8.69 0.98
CA GLU A 172 -14.23 -8.81 1.36
C GLU A 172 -15.01 -7.49 1.19
N LYS A 173 -14.35 -6.36 1.49
CA LYS A 173 -15.01 -5.04 1.48
C LYS A 173 -14.06 -3.85 1.33
N TYR A 174 -14.66 -2.71 0.99
CA TYR A 174 -14.01 -1.41 0.92
C TYR A 174 -14.68 -0.42 1.86
N GLN A 175 -13.92 0.58 2.30
CA GLN A 175 -14.47 1.73 3.01
C GLN A 175 -13.93 3.02 2.38
N ILE A 176 -14.82 3.96 2.14
CA ILE A 176 -14.48 5.29 1.62
C ILE A 176 -14.92 6.32 2.66
N ARG A 177 -14.10 7.34 2.85
CA ARG A 177 -14.43 8.51 3.67
C ARG A 177 -14.15 9.79 2.91
N MET A 178 -14.88 10.85 3.24
CA MET A 178 -14.77 12.16 2.62
C MET A 178 -14.64 13.29 3.62
N ALA A 179 -14.06 14.41 3.20
CA ALA A 179 -13.93 15.64 3.98
C ALA A 179 -14.06 16.89 3.11
N LEU A 180 -14.36 18.02 3.75
CA LEU A 180 -14.56 19.33 3.10
C LEU A 180 -13.28 20.20 3.06
N ARG A 181 -12.20 19.77 3.68
CA ARG A 181 -10.94 20.53 3.74
C ARG A 181 -9.72 19.67 3.40
N ALA A 182 -8.62 20.33 3.02
CA ALA A 182 -7.42 19.67 2.52
C ALA A 182 -6.71 18.79 3.55
N GLU A 183 -6.71 19.22 4.80
CA GLU A 183 -6.06 18.52 5.91
C GLU A 183 -7.09 18.34 7.04
N PRO A 184 -8.06 17.42 6.87
CA PRO A 184 -9.08 17.18 7.87
C PRO A 184 -8.47 16.53 9.11
N LEU A 185 -9.01 16.87 10.28
CA LEU A 185 -8.74 16.09 11.50
C LEU A 185 -9.43 14.73 11.37
N GLU A 186 -8.98 13.74 12.13
CA GLU A 186 -9.51 12.37 12.00
C GLU A 186 -11.03 12.29 12.24
N GLU A 187 -11.56 13.13 13.13
CA GLU A 187 -12.98 13.22 13.49
C GLU A 187 -13.85 13.90 12.41
N GLU A 188 -13.25 14.63 11.48
CA GLU A 188 -13.97 15.35 10.42
C GLU A 188 -14.21 14.52 9.17
N TRP A 189 -13.60 13.34 9.10
CA TRP A 189 -13.86 12.41 8.03
C TRP A 189 -15.28 11.84 8.15
N ILE A 190 -16.07 12.07 7.12
CA ILE A 190 -17.39 11.49 6.97
C ILE A 190 -17.23 10.16 6.27
N VAL A 191 -17.46 9.07 6.99
CA VAL A 191 -17.43 7.71 6.44
C VAL A 191 -18.70 7.48 5.62
N ILE A 192 -18.52 6.98 4.39
CA ILE A 192 -19.64 6.56 3.55
C ILE A 192 -20.16 5.23 4.08
N ASP A 193 -21.48 5.11 4.16
CA ASP A 193 -22.17 3.92 4.65
C ASP A 193 -21.75 2.66 3.87
N GLU A 194 -21.37 1.61 4.59
CA GLU A 194 -20.83 0.38 4.01
C GLU A 194 -21.88 -0.38 3.18
N ASP A 195 -23.14 -0.40 3.66
CA ASP A 195 -24.23 -1.08 2.98
C ASP A 195 -24.63 -0.34 1.70
N ASP A 196 -24.66 1.00 1.75
CA ASP A 196 -24.90 1.83 0.57
C ASP A 196 -23.78 1.67 -0.46
N LEU A 197 -22.52 1.68 -0.02
CA LEU A 197 -21.36 1.46 -0.88
C LEU A 197 -21.44 0.08 -1.56
N LYS A 198 -21.70 -0.98 -0.80
CA LYS A 198 -21.81 -2.34 -1.33
C LYS A 198 -22.95 -2.49 -2.34
N LYS A 199 -24.08 -1.85 -2.08
CA LYS A 199 -25.28 -1.95 -2.92
C LYS A 199 -25.17 -1.14 -4.23
N ASN A 200 -24.56 0.04 -4.18
CA ASN A 200 -24.58 1.00 -5.28
C ASN A 200 -23.27 1.06 -6.08
N THR A 201 -22.23 0.31 -5.68
CA THR A 201 -20.99 0.19 -6.44
C THR A 201 -21.22 -0.63 -7.71
N LYS A 202 -20.80 -0.10 -8.86
CA LYS A 202 -20.90 -0.74 -10.17
C LYS A 202 -19.53 -1.17 -10.65
N ILE A 203 -19.43 -2.38 -11.18
CA ILE A 203 -18.21 -2.86 -11.85
C ILE A 203 -18.25 -2.41 -13.31
N GLN A 204 -17.30 -1.58 -13.72
CA GLN A 204 -17.14 -1.16 -15.11
C GLN A 204 -16.56 -2.31 -15.93
N GLY A 205 -17.36 -2.87 -16.84
CA GLY A 205 -16.93 -3.98 -17.68
C GLY A 205 -18.03 -4.73 -18.41
N GLU A 206 -19.29 -4.63 -17.98
CA GLU A 206 -20.42 -5.25 -18.69
C GLU A 206 -21.13 -4.25 -19.62
N GLY A 207 -20.98 -4.44 -20.93
CA GLY A 207 -21.89 -3.91 -21.94
C GLY A 207 -21.69 -2.48 -22.45
N THR A 208 -20.62 -1.76 -22.06
CA THR A 208 -20.29 -0.43 -22.62
C THR A 208 -18.91 -0.41 -23.25
N LYS A 209 -18.72 0.39 -24.32
CA LYS A 209 -17.41 0.64 -24.96
C LYS A 209 -16.48 1.34 -23.98
N LEU A 210 -15.81 0.56 -23.13
CA LEU A 210 -14.82 1.02 -22.16
C LEU A 210 -13.43 1.01 -22.81
N THR A 211 -12.56 1.92 -22.36
CA THR A 211 -11.14 1.85 -22.70
C THR A 211 -10.51 0.67 -21.94
N SER A 212 -9.38 0.13 -22.43
CA SER A 212 -8.67 -0.96 -21.75
C SER A 212 -8.23 -0.61 -20.33
N LYS A 213 -8.19 0.69 -19.97
CA LYS A 213 -7.84 1.18 -18.63
C LYS A 213 -8.95 1.01 -17.59
N ASP A 214 -10.22 0.95 -17.99
CA ASP A 214 -11.37 1.02 -17.08
C ASP A 214 -11.98 -0.36 -16.77
N LYS A 215 -11.57 -1.39 -17.51
CA LYS A 215 -12.06 -2.74 -17.35
C LYS A 215 -11.73 -3.28 -15.95
N GLY A 216 -12.76 -3.73 -15.23
CA GLY A 216 -12.63 -4.28 -13.88
C GLY A 216 -12.49 -3.22 -12.78
N SER A 217 -12.72 -1.94 -13.08
CA SER A 217 -12.78 -0.88 -12.05
C SER A 217 -14.15 -0.82 -11.39
N TYR A 218 -14.17 -0.45 -10.11
CA TYR A 218 -15.38 -0.13 -9.37
C TYR A 218 -15.71 1.35 -9.54
N ALA A 219 -16.99 1.69 -9.60
CA ALA A 219 -17.49 3.06 -9.63
C ALA A 219 -18.64 3.24 -8.64
N TYR A 220 -18.60 4.31 -7.86
CA TYR A 220 -19.64 4.66 -6.90
C TYR A 220 -19.93 6.16 -6.97
N ARG A 221 -21.21 6.53 -6.84
CA ARG A 221 -21.65 7.93 -6.89
C ARG A 221 -22.04 8.41 -5.52
N ILE A 222 -21.31 9.42 -5.04
CA ILE A 222 -21.55 10.07 -3.77
C ILE A 222 -22.51 11.22 -4.03
N HIS A 223 -23.73 11.12 -3.50
CA HIS A 223 -24.80 12.10 -3.69
C HIS A 223 -24.89 13.08 -2.50
N GLY A 224 -25.68 14.15 -2.67
CA GLY A 224 -25.95 15.11 -1.59
C GLY A 224 -24.82 16.12 -1.37
N LEU A 225 -24.02 16.37 -2.40
CA LEU A 225 -22.91 17.32 -2.35
C LEU A 225 -23.36 18.73 -2.71
N GLU A 226 -22.68 19.74 -2.17
CA GLU A 226 -22.85 21.15 -2.52
C GLU A 226 -22.17 21.45 -3.85
N ASP A 227 -22.71 22.38 -4.62
CA ASP A 227 -22.16 22.76 -5.91
C ASP A 227 -20.91 23.65 -5.76
N GLY A 228 -20.03 23.63 -6.77
CA GLY A 228 -18.78 24.38 -6.77
C GLY A 228 -17.84 24.14 -5.58
N SER A 229 -17.99 23.02 -4.88
CA SER A 229 -17.32 22.73 -3.61
C SER A 229 -16.26 21.65 -3.78
N MET A 230 -15.14 21.82 -3.07
CA MET A 230 -13.99 20.92 -3.12
C MET A 230 -14.14 19.85 -2.04
N TYR A 231 -14.07 18.58 -2.45
CA TYR A 231 -14.14 17.42 -1.57
C TYR A 231 -12.86 16.60 -1.64
N TYR A 232 -12.48 16.02 -0.51
CA TYR A 232 -11.30 15.19 -0.33
C TYR A 232 -11.72 13.79 0.06
N PHE A 233 -11.06 12.76 -0.47
CA PHE A 233 -11.47 11.37 -0.32
C PHE A 233 -10.28 10.45 -0.05
N THR A 234 -10.50 9.42 0.76
CA THR A 234 -9.57 8.29 0.93
C THR A 234 -10.33 6.98 0.92
N ILE A 235 -9.66 5.91 0.51
CA ILE A 235 -10.21 4.56 0.45
C ILE A 235 -9.28 3.57 1.16
N ARG A 236 -9.85 2.52 1.77
CA ARG A 236 -9.12 1.34 2.26
C ARG A 236 -9.89 0.06 1.96
N ALA A 237 -9.18 -1.06 1.95
CA ALA A 237 -9.74 -2.39 1.71
C ALA A 237 -9.62 -3.26 2.96
N ALA A 238 -10.48 -4.26 3.10
CA ALA A 238 -10.38 -5.28 4.13
C ALA A 238 -10.58 -6.69 3.57
N ASN A 239 -9.83 -7.62 4.14
CA ASN A 239 -10.01 -9.07 4.02
C ASN A 239 -10.21 -9.67 5.42
N CYS A 240 -10.20 -10.99 5.51
CA CYS A 240 -10.36 -11.72 6.77
C CYS A 240 -9.25 -11.46 7.81
N ILE A 241 -8.08 -10.92 7.41
CA ILE A 241 -6.98 -10.54 8.31
C ILE A 241 -7.22 -9.17 8.91
N GLY A 242 -7.74 -8.22 8.12
CA GLY A 242 -8.10 -6.90 8.60
C GLY A 242 -8.09 -5.82 7.54
N TRP A 243 -8.03 -4.58 7.99
CA TRP A 243 -8.02 -3.39 7.14
C TRP A 243 -6.61 -3.00 6.70
N SER A 244 -6.47 -2.64 5.44
CA SER A 244 -5.32 -1.90 4.94
C SER A 244 -5.23 -0.52 5.59
N GLY A 245 -4.07 0.14 5.42
CA GLY A 245 -3.97 1.59 5.58
C GLY A 245 -4.90 2.35 4.62
N TRP A 246 -5.18 3.61 4.93
CA TRP A 246 -5.88 4.53 4.03
C TRP A 246 -4.99 4.93 2.86
N SER A 247 -5.60 5.07 1.67
CA SER A 247 -4.93 5.60 0.47
C SER A 247 -4.44 7.04 0.67
N GLU A 248 -3.60 7.49 -0.25
CA GLU A 248 -3.39 8.93 -0.45
C GLU A 248 -4.71 9.66 -0.70
N VAL A 249 -4.75 10.94 -0.36
CA VAL A 249 -5.96 11.77 -0.46
C VAL A 249 -6.19 12.18 -1.92
N SER A 250 -7.35 11.81 -2.46
CA SER A 250 -7.86 12.32 -3.73
C SER A 250 -8.70 13.58 -3.51
N ARG A 251 -8.73 14.50 -4.48
CA ARG A 251 -9.57 15.70 -4.41
C ARG A 251 -10.37 15.93 -5.67
N PHE A 252 -11.67 16.20 -5.54
CA PHE A 252 -12.59 16.43 -6.65
C PHE A 252 -13.55 17.58 -6.36
N MET A 253 -13.90 18.33 -7.38
CA MET A 253 -14.79 19.50 -7.26
C MET A 253 -16.12 19.18 -7.94
N THR A 254 -17.23 19.45 -7.26
CA THR A 254 -18.54 19.47 -7.91
C THR A 254 -18.57 20.55 -8.98
N LYS A 255 -19.45 20.39 -9.97
CA LYS A 255 -19.63 21.39 -11.01
C LYS A 255 -20.16 22.69 -10.38
N ASN A 256 -19.73 23.80 -10.93
CA ASN A 256 -20.20 25.12 -10.53
C ASN A 256 -21.61 25.35 -11.08
N SER A 257 -22.46 26.01 -10.30
CA SER A 257 -23.79 26.43 -10.74
C SER A 257 -23.87 27.95 -10.91
N LYS A 258 -25.02 28.42 -11.41
CA LYS A 258 -25.32 29.86 -11.42
C LYS A 258 -25.43 30.35 -9.97
N PRO A 259 -25.06 31.61 -9.68
CA PRO A 259 -25.22 32.14 -8.34
C PRO A 259 -26.67 32.10 -7.88
N SER A 260 -26.86 31.95 -6.57
CA SER A 260 -28.18 31.90 -5.96
C SER A 260 -28.95 33.22 -6.15
N LYS A 261 -30.28 33.15 -6.01
CA LYS A 261 -31.11 34.35 -6.07
C LYS A 261 -30.75 35.27 -4.90
N LEU A 262 -30.68 36.57 -5.18
CA LEU A 262 -30.54 37.59 -4.16
C LEU A 262 -31.81 37.63 -3.29
N GLU A 263 -31.67 37.34 -1.99
CA GLU A 263 -32.81 37.17 -1.08
C GLU A 263 -33.40 38.50 -0.63
N GLU A 264 -32.54 39.45 -0.27
CA GLU A 264 -32.95 40.75 0.26
C GLU A 264 -32.27 41.89 -0.48
N LEU A 265 -33.10 42.75 -1.08
CA LEU A 265 -32.68 44.03 -1.64
C LEU A 265 -33.37 45.13 -0.84
N THR A 266 -32.59 45.86 -0.04
CA THR A 266 -33.06 47.04 0.69
C THR A 266 -32.69 48.31 -0.07
N ALA A 267 -33.56 49.31 0.01
CA ALA A 267 -33.36 50.58 -0.64
C ALA A 267 -33.63 51.72 0.36
N SER A 268 -32.71 52.67 0.45
CA SER A 268 -32.92 53.94 1.15
C SER A 268 -32.84 55.08 0.15
N CYS A 269 -33.78 56.01 0.20
CA CYS A 269 -33.82 57.15 -0.71
C CYS A 269 -33.68 58.49 0.03
N THR A 270 -33.06 59.44 -0.64
CA THR A 270 -33.15 60.88 -0.34
C THR A 270 -33.88 61.58 -1.49
N ALA A 271 -33.99 62.91 -1.45
CA ALA A 271 -34.60 63.68 -2.53
C ALA A 271 -33.89 63.53 -3.89
N ARG A 272 -32.63 63.08 -3.92
CA ARG A 272 -31.82 62.98 -5.15
C ARG A 272 -30.99 61.71 -5.28
N GLU A 273 -30.97 60.85 -4.27
CA GLU A 273 -30.13 59.65 -4.25
C GLU A 273 -30.94 58.42 -3.86
N LEU A 274 -30.64 57.30 -4.50
CA LEU A 274 -31.15 55.99 -4.17
C LEU A 274 -29.95 55.09 -3.83
N THR A 275 -29.87 54.64 -2.58
CA THR A 275 -28.85 53.69 -2.14
C THR A 275 -29.49 52.32 -2.03
N LEU A 276 -28.93 51.35 -2.76
CA LEU A 276 -29.32 49.95 -2.70
C LEU A 276 -28.32 49.17 -1.84
N SER A 277 -28.82 48.29 -0.98
CA SER A 277 -28.01 47.45 -0.11
C SER A 277 -28.57 46.04 -0.11
N TRP A 278 -27.70 45.06 -0.29
CA TRP A 278 -28.07 43.64 -0.35
C TRP A 278 -26.97 42.78 0.26
N THR A 279 -27.34 41.60 0.72
CA THR A 279 -26.39 40.54 1.04
C THR A 279 -26.01 39.84 -0.26
N PRO A 280 -24.71 39.68 -0.58
CA PRO A 280 -24.29 38.91 -1.75
C PRO A 280 -24.89 37.50 -1.71
N PRO A 281 -25.42 36.98 -2.82
CA PRO A 281 -25.89 35.59 -2.85
C PRO A 281 -24.72 34.62 -2.72
N GLU A 282 -25.01 33.33 -2.58
CA GLU A 282 -23.97 32.29 -2.66
C GLU A 282 -23.41 32.23 -4.08
N SER A 283 -22.08 32.17 -4.17
CA SER A 283 -21.33 32.26 -5.43
C SER A 283 -21.04 30.89 -6.04
N ASN A 284 -21.37 29.80 -5.33
CA ASN A 284 -21.33 28.40 -5.78
C ASN A 284 -20.02 28.05 -6.50
N GLY A 285 -18.90 28.45 -5.88
CA GLY A 285 -17.54 28.17 -6.33
C GLY A 285 -16.98 29.08 -7.44
N VAL A 286 -17.70 30.13 -7.87
CA VAL A 286 -17.21 31.10 -8.89
C VAL A 286 -17.29 32.52 -8.33
N GLU A 287 -16.36 33.40 -8.73
CA GLU A 287 -16.46 34.82 -8.39
C GLU A 287 -17.61 35.52 -9.13
N PHE A 288 -18.25 36.49 -8.47
CA PHE A 288 -19.23 37.37 -9.09
C PHE A 288 -18.57 38.28 -10.14
N LEU A 289 -18.95 38.11 -11.40
CA LEU A 289 -18.47 38.97 -12.49
C LEU A 289 -19.18 40.32 -12.52
N ARG A 290 -20.52 40.35 -12.38
CA ARG A 290 -21.33 41.58 -12.38
C ARG A 290 -22.68 41.39 -11.69
N PHE A 291 -23.29 42.50 -11.28
CA PHE A 291 -24.70 42.57 -10.87
C PHE A 291 -25.45 43.46 -11.86
N ASP A 292 -26.51 42.93 -12.45
CA ASP A 292 -27.39 43.68 -13.37
C ASP A 292 -28.58 44.23 -12.56
N LEU A 293 -28.66 45.55 -12.42
CA LEU A 293 -29.75 46.25 -11.73
C LEU A 293 -30.73 46.85 -12.74
N ILE A 294 -32.01 46.58 -12.57
CA ILE A 294 -33.08 47.06 -13.45
C ILE A 294 -34.05 47.90 -12.63
N GLY A 295 -34.14 49.19 -12.95
CA GLY A 295 -35.01 50.15 -12.25
C GLY A 295 -35.54 51.25 -13.17
N GLY A 296 -36.71 51.80 -12.87
CA GLY A 296 -37.35 52.85 -13.66
C GLY A 296 -38.52 53.50 -12.93
N PRO A 297 -38.92 54.73 -13.31
CA PRO A 297 -40.00 55.47 -12.64
C PRO A 297 -41.38 54.83 -12.84
N ASN A 298 -41.53 53.94 -13.82
CA ASN A 298 -42.73 53.11 -14.03
C ASN A 298 -42.35 51.84 -14.81
N ARG A 299 -43.20 50.80 -14.77
CA ARG A 299 -42.98 49.48 -15.43
C ARG A 299 -42.75 49.57 -16.95
N SER A 300 -43.14 50.67 -17.58
CA SER A 300 -43.02 50.93 -19.03
C SER A 300 -41.76 51.70 -19.45
N LEU A 301 -40.94 52.19 -18.50
CA LEU A 301 -39.71 52.95 -18.76
C LEU A 301 -38.56 52.37 -17.94
N VAL A 302 -38.08 51.21 -18.37
CA VAL A 302 -36.85 50.61 -17.84
C VAL A 302 -35.66 51.32 -18.45
N ARG A 303 -34.78 51.91 -17.63
CA ARG A 303 -33.48 52.42 -18.08
C ARG A 303 -32.38 51.58 -17.46
N TRP A 304 -31.38 51.22 -18.26
CA TRP A 304 -30.15 50.61 -17.76
C TRP A 304 -29.32 51.66 -17.06
N CYS A 305 -28.97 51.43 -15.80
CA CYS A 305 -28.02 52.25 -15.07
C CYS A 305 -26.85 51.38 -14.64
N GLN A 306 -25.64 51.78 -15.03
CA GLN A 306 -24.41 51.16 -14.57
C GLN A 306 -24.15 51.68 -13.15
N ALA A 307 -24.40 50.85 -12.14
CA ALA A 307 -24.11 51.21 -10.76
C ALA A 307 -22.61 51.08 -10.49
N ALA A 308 -21.98 52.14 -9.97
CA ALA A 308 -20.62 52.07 -9.47
C ALA A 308 -20.62 51.28 -8.14
N LEU A 309 -20.07 50.07 -8.17
CA LEU A 309 -19.97 49.21 -7.00
C LEU A 309 -18.93 49.77 -6.02
N GLN A 310 -19.36 50.42 -4.93
CA GLN A 310 -18.49 50.68 -3.80
C GLN A 310 -18.41 49.43 -2.92
N ARG A 311 -17.36 48.61 -3.11
CA ARG A 311 -17.07 47.47 -2.23
C ARG A 311 -16.63 47.97 -0.85
N ARG A 312 -17.50 47.94 0.16
CA ARG A 312 -17.07 47.97 1.57
C ARG A 312 -16.99 46.53 2.07
N TRP A 313 -15.79 45.97 2.08
CA TRP A 313 -15.52 44.75 2.83
C TRP A 313 -15.57 45.09 4.32
N GLY A 314 -16.72 44.83 4.95
CA GLY A 314 -16.74 44.63 6.39
C GLY A 314 -15.92 43.38 6.66
N LYS A 315 -14.73 43.51 7.26
CA LYS A 315 -14.06 42.37 7.87
C LYS A 315 -15.03 41.82 8.91
N SER A 316 -15.60 40.65 8.66
CA SER A 316 -16.25 39.88 9.71
C SER A 316 -15.22 39.69 10.83
N PRO A 317 -15.53 40.03 12.09
CA PRO A 317 -14.61 39.75 13.17
C PRO A 317 -14.45 38.23 13.26
N LEU A 318 -13.19 37.78 13.26
CA LEU A 318 -12.82 36.47 13.77
C LEU A 318 -13.53 36.30 15.12
N LYS A 319 -14.46 35.34 15.21
CA LYS A 319 -14.96 34.92 16.53
C LYS A 319 -13.79 34.23 17.24
N PRO A 320 -13.48 34.62 18.49
CA PRO A 320 -12.40 34.04 19.28
C PRO A 320 -12.65 32.58 19.63
#